data_AF-A0A3E0H5S7-F1
#
_entry.id   AF-A0A3E0H5S7-F1
#
_cell.length_a   1.000
_cell.length_b   1.000
_cell.length_c   1.000
_cell.angle_alpha   90.00
_cell.angle_beta   90.00
_cell.angle_gamma   90.00
#
_symmetry.space_group_name_H-M   'P 1'
#
loop_
_entity.id
_entity.type
_entity.pdbx_description
1 polymer ?
#
loop_
_entity_poly.entity_id
_entity_poly.type
_entity_poly.pdbx_seq_one_letter_code
_entity_poly.pdbx_strand_id
1 'polypeptide(L)' 'MRHEYSAVPDDVWLIRRSEVLQFFLDRERIFLTSTGRDRWESSARRNIARELGTLR' A
#
# COMPACT_ATOMS: atom_id res chain seq x y z
N MET A 1 -10.92 -1.28 -27.64
CA MET A 1 -10.46 -2.54 -27.02
C MET A 1 -9.11 -2.25 -26.36
N ARG A 2 -9.07 -2.00 -25.04
CA ARG A 2 -7.85 -1.55 -24.34
C ARG A 2 -7.05 -2.79 -23.89
N HIS A 3 -6.21 -3.32 -24.78
CA HIS A 3 -5.36 -4.50 -24.56
C HIS A 3 -3.87 -4.13 -24.41
N GLU A 4 -3.54 -3.14 -23.59
CA GLU A 4 -2.14 -2.74 -23.39
C GLU A 4 -1.80 -2.51 -21.92
N TYR A 5 -2.03 -3.48 -21.03
CA TYR A 5 -1.37 -3.56 -19.71
C TYR A 5 -1.26 -5.01 -19.19
N SER A 6 -1.30 -6.02 -20.07
CA SER A 6 -1.39 -7.43 -19.66
C SER A 6 -0.04 -8.11 -19.36
N ALA A 7 1.07 -7.38 -19.35
CA ALA A 7 2.41 -7.97 -19.27
C ALA A 7 3.39 -7.20 -18.37
N VAL A 8 2.89 -6.51 -17.33
CA VAL A 8 3.71 -6.44 -16.13
C VAL A 8 3.52 -7.81 -15.48
N PRO A 9 4.56 -8.65 -15.34
CA PRO A 9 4.42 -9.92 -14.65
C PRO A 9 3.83 -9.61 -13.28
N ASP A 10 2.75 -10.29 -12.90
CA ASP A 10 2.07 -10.05 -11.62
C ASP A 10 3.09 -10.05 -10.47
N ASP A 11 4.12 -10.88 -10.56
CA ASP A 11 5.28 -10.95 -9.68
C ASP A 11 5.98 -9.59 -9.48
N VAL A 12 6.23 -8.84 -10.56
CA VAL A 12 6.85 -7.51 -10.52
C VAL A 12 5.89 -6.53 -9.87
N TRP A 13 4.60 -6.63 -10.17
CA TRP A 13 3.58 -5.79 -9.54
C TRP A 13 3.50 -6.07 -8.03
N LEU A 14 3.49 -7.33 -7.60
CA LEU A 14 3.44 -7.75 -6.20
C LEU A 14 4.67 -7.26 -5.42
N ILE A 15 5.88 -7.43 -5.97
CA ILE A 15 7.13 -6.96 -5.34
C ILE A 15 7.06 -5.45 -5.15
N ARG A 16 6.80 -4.69 -6.23
CA ARG A 16 6.78 -3.22 -6.17
C ARG A 16 5.66 -2.70 -5.28
N ARG A 17 4.51 -3.39 -5.25
CA ARG A 17 3.39 -3.07 -4.38
C ARG A 17 3.77 -3.25 -2.91
N SER A 18 4.44 -4.37 -2.58
CA SER A 18 4.88 -4.65 -1.21
C SER A 18 5.91 -3.61 -0.72
N GLU A 19 6.84 -3.18 -1.58
CA GLU A 19 7.82 -2.13 -1.27
C GLU A 19 7.14 -0.79 -0.94
N VAL A 20 6.17 -0.37 -1.77
CA VAL A 20 5.43 0.87 -1.55
C VAL A 20 4.63 0.82 -0.26
N LEU A 21 3.98 -0.32 0.02
CA LEU A 21 3.21 -0.53 1.24
C LEU A 21 4.09 -0.50 2.49
N GLN A 22 5.24 -1.18 2.46
CA GLN A 22 6.21 -1.17 3.55
C GLN A 22 6.72 0.24 3.82
N PHE A 23 7.03 1.01 2.77
CA PHE A 23 7.45 2.40 2.88
C PHE A 23 6.42 3.30 3.58
N PHE A 24 5.12 3.04 3.41
CA PHE A 24 4.09 3.76 4.17
C PHE A 24 4.06 3.38 5.66
N LEU A 25 4.37 2.13 6.01
CA LEU A 25 4.45 1.70 7.41
C LEU A 25 5.70 2.24 8.13
N ASP A 26 6.81 2.37 7.41
CA ASP A 26 8.10 2.84 7.95
C ASP A 26 8.09 4.34 8.28
N ARG A 27 7.16 5.11 7.70
CA ARG A 27 6.95 6.52 8.05
C ARG A 27 6.30 6.63 9.42
N GLU A 28 6.65 7.67 10.17
CA GLU A 28 5.98 7.99 11.45
C GLU A 28 4.49 8.31 11.24
N ARG A 29 4.15 8.99 10.13
CA ARG A 29 2.79 9.45 9.81
C ARG A 29 2.51 9.29 8.32
N ILE A 30 1.36 8.69 8.00
CA ILE A 30 0.85 8.57 6.63
C ILE A 30 0.12 9.84 6.21
N PHE A 31 -0.68 10.41 7.12
CA PHE A 31 -1.42 11.64 6.85
C PHE A 31 -0.74 12.88 7.46
N LEU A 32 -0.60 13.94 6.67
CA LEU A 32 0.07 15.18 7.10
C LEU A 32 -0.84 16.09 7.92
N THR A 33 -2.15 16.01 7.74
CA THR A 33 -3.14 16.78 8.51
C THR A 33 -3.55 16.04 9.79
N SER A 34 -3.80 16.77 10.88
CA SER A 34 -4.30 16.17 12.14
C SER A 34 -5.62 15.44 11.92
N THR A 35 -6.59 16.09 11.27
CA THR A 35 -7.89 15.48 10.97
C THR A 35 -7.77 14.18 10.17
N GLY A 36 -6.85 14.12 9.21
CA GLY A 36 -6.60 12.90 8.43
C GLY A 36 -5.97 11.80 9.27
N ARG A 37 -5.02 12.15 10.15
CA ARG A 37 -4.40 11.19 11.06
C ARG A 37 -5.40 10.57 12.02
N ASP A 38 -6.14 11.42 12.72
CA ASP A 38 -7.06 11.00 13.78
C ASP A 38 -8.16 10.09 13.21
N ARG A 39 -8.58 10.35 11.97
CA ARG A 39 -9.66 9.61 11.32
C ARG A 39 -9.19 8.33 10.60
N TRP A 40 -8.00 8.34 10.01
CA TRP A 40 -7.62 7.31 9.03
C TRP A 40 -6.28 6.64 9.28
N GLU A 41 -5.37 7.18 10.10
CA GLU A 41 -4.02 6.62 10.27
C GLU A 41 -4.06 5.16 10.73
N SER A 42 -4.85 4.88 11.79
CA SER A 42 -4.98 3.53 12.35
C SER A 42 -5.61 2.55 11.35
N SER A 43 -6.68 2.98 10.66
CA SER A 43 -7.34 2.15 9.64
C SER A 43 -6.42 1.87 8.45
N ALA A 44 -5.71 2.89 7.96
CA ALA A 44 -4.75 2.77 6.87
C ALA A 44 -3.63 1.79 7.21
N ARG A 45 -3.01 1.92 8.39
CA ARG A 45 -1.95 0.99 8.84
C ARG A 45 -2.44 -0.44 8.94
N ARG A 46 -3.64 -0.67 9.50
CA ARG A 46 -4.24 -2.02 9.56
C ARG A 46 -4.50 -2.59 8.17
N ASN A 47 -5.00 -1.79 7.25
CA ASN A 47 -5.30 -2.22 5.89
C ASN A 47 -4.02 -2.57 5.13
N ILE A 48 -2.98 -1.74 5.26
CA ILE A 48 -1.67 -1.99 4.67
C ILE A 48 -1.04 -3.26 5.23
N ALA A 49 -1.06 -3.45 6.55
CA ALA A 49 -0.53 -4.67 7.18
C ALA A 49 -1.28 -5.93 6.73
N ARG A 50 -2.60 -5.85 6.59
CA ARG A 50 -3.42 -6.95 6.05
C ARG A 50 -3.05 -7.27 4.60
N GLU A 51 -2.93 -6.24 3.76
CA GLU A 51 -2.58 -6.43 2.34
C GLU A 51 -1.18 -7.04 2.20
N LEU A 52 -0.18 -6.55 2.96
CA LEU A 52 1.16 -7.16 3.01
C LEU A 52 1.13 -8.62 3.46
N GLY A 53 0.25 -8.97 4.40
CA GLY A 53 0.05 -10.36 4.82
C GLY A 53 -0.57 -11.26 3.76
N THR A 54 -1.29 -10.70 2.78
CA THR A 54 -1.84 -11.46 1.63
C THR A 54 -0.87 -11.54 0.45
N LEU A 55 0.17 -10.71 0.44
CA LEU A 55 1.20 -10.66 -0.61
C LEU A 55 2.43 -11.54 -0.29
N ARG A 56 2.49 -12.12 0.91
CA ARG A 56 3.52 -13.07 1.36
C ARG A 56 2.96 -14.48 1.35
#